data_AF-A0A936PRV3-F1
#
_entry.id   AF-A0A936PRV3-F1
#
_cell.length_a   1.000
_cell.length_b   1.000
_cell.length_c   1.000
_cell.angle_alpha   90.00
_cell.angle_beta   90.00
_cell.angle_gamma   90.00
#
_symmetry.space_group_name_H-M   'P 1'
#
loop_
_entity.id
_entity.type
_entity.pdbx_description
1 polymer ?
#
loop_
_entity_poly.entity_id
_entity_poly.type
_entity_poly.pdbx_seq_one_letter_code
_entity_poly.pdbx_strand_id
1 'polypeptide(L)'
;MSALSLLLFACVTQDKPVTDDVEDSGVDSVDDSATDDSGADCGPGEITAEGEAIPGGVLTLSAARSARWEVSAGALSAEEGLEVTWTLPTDVAVNVAEELLVAATACETRAERLISVDWPVSARVVVLYNPSADGSEDVARAYLAARGLPETALCGVESADTTTLPGDALAEFVSDTLHCVDQVGPQVQLIVPVYGVPYKVADRVVDIADPTRLVTVSLDALMVFGREATTVTEAVYNPLYRDGDSVTGAYPNAVLFGQQREARGDGLYLVTRLDGADSAGAIDLIDRTIEAEALARAGLLDGVVYVDGRYGDSTPDAAASFGSYEWGEWNMWGTRRVFEALGAWPVVWDGNEAEFGAAPAPLTCPDALFYAGWYSYYNYNDAFTWAPGAVGGHLDSCSACDLRSGTWSAEALKRGITATFGAVNEPYVAGMPEYDQLFYALTQGATFAEAAYQSTVVGGWMMVFIGDPLYQPFDRPTP
;
A
#
# COMPACT_ATOMS: atom_id res chain seq x y z
N MET A 1 58.63 15.03 -11.52
CA MET A 1 59.15 16.41 -11.59
C MET A 1 58.18 17.27 -10.77
N SER A 2 58.71 17.81 -9.66
CA SER A 2 58.33 18.99 -8.84
C SER A 2 56.87 19.46 -8.74
N ALA A 3 56.35 19.97 -7.62
CA ALA A 3 56.80 20.13 -6.23
C ALA A 3 55.66 20.84 -5.44
N LEU A 4 55.40 20.44 -4.18
CA LEU A 4 55.29 21.27 -2.94
C LEU A 4 54.64 22.70 -3.03
N SER A 5 53.90 23.27 -2.06
CA SER A 5 53.50 22.97 -0.68
C SER A 5 52.84 24.24 -0.06
N LEU A 6 52.36 24.14 1.19
CA LEU A 6 52.00 25.17 2.20
C LEU A 6 50.62 25.89 2.09
N LEU A 7 49.67 25.71 3.02
CA LEU A 7 49.56 26.15 4.44
C LEU A 7 49.26 27.65 4.63
N LEU A 8 48.15 27.99 5.30
CA LEU A 8 48.16 28.69 6.61
C LEU A 8 46.75 28.91 7.21
N PHE A 9 46.69 28.59 8.51
CA PHE A 9 45.68 28.86 9.55
C PHE A 9 45.87 30.26 10.17
N ALA A 10 44.81 30.85 10.77
CA ALA A 10 44.82 31.62 12.05
C ALA A 10 43.41 32.22 12.34
N CYS A 11 42.71 31.81 13.41
CA CYS A 11 42.59 32.43 14.76
C CYS A 11 41.69 33.69 14.82
N VAL A 12 40.51 33.67 15.47
CA VAL A 12 40.18 33.74 16.93
C VAL A 12 40.59 35.06 17.60
N THR A 13 39.61 35.79 18.16
CA THR A 13 39.64 36.34 19.54
C THR A 13 38.23 36.74 20.03
N GLN A 14 37.85 36.23 21.21
CA GLN A 14 36.85 36.79 22.12
C GLN A 14 37.45 37.98 22.87
N ASP A 15 36.61 38.90 23.38
CA ASP A 15 36.87 39.57 24.66
C ASP A 15 35.57 40.08 25.31
N LYS A 16 35.58 40.09 26.63
CA LYS A 16 34.51 40.45 27.59
C LYS A 16 35.12 41.47 28.60
N PRO A 17 34.38 41.93 29.61
CA PRO A 17 33.64 43.19 29.74
C PRO A 17 34.39 44.31 30.51
N VAL A 18 33.80 45.52 30.58
CA VAL A 18 34.24 46.57 31.52
C VAL A 18 33.04 47.10 32.30
N THR A 19 33.19 47.12 33.62
CA THR A 19 32.36 47.74 34.66
C THR A 19 32.70 49.22 34.81
N ASP A 20 31.71 50.05 35.12
CA ASP A 20 31.93 51.30 35.86
C ASP A 20 30.70 51.63 36.73
N ASP A 21 30.96 51.80 38.02
CA ASP A 21 30.07 52.36 39.05
C ASP A 21 30.19 53.89 39.06
N VAL A 22 29.08 54.63 39.11
CA VAL A 22 29.03 56.00 39.68
C VAL A 22 27.68 56.22 40.38
N GLU A 23 27.78 56.80 41.57
CA GLU A 23 26.75 57.07 42.58
C GLU A 23 25.73 58.20 42.25
N ASP A 24 24.54 58.02 42.82
CA ASP A 24 23.68 58.94 43.61
C ASP A 24 23.45 60.41 43.18
N SER A 25 22.18 60.73 42.87
CA SER A 25 21.46 61.83 43.52
C SER A 25 19.96 61.77 43.17
N GLY A 26 19.09 61.61 44.19
CA GLY A 26 17.64 61.58 44.03
C GLY A 26 16.98 62.96 43.87
N VAL A 27 15.77 62.99 43.29
CA VAL A 27 14.68 63.95 43.57
C VAL A 27 13.34 63.30 43.20
N ASP A 28 12.36 63.42 44.11
CA ASP A 28 10.94 63.11 43.98
C ASP A 28 10.28 63.61 42.69
N SER A 29 9.37 62.81 42.12
CA SER A 29 7.94 63.20 42.02
C SER A 29 7.09 62.12 41.33
N VAL A 30 5.91 61.94 41.90
CA VAL A 30 4.78 61.14 41.48
C VAL A 30 4.33 61.54 40.07
N ASP A 31 4.13 60.57 39.18
CA ASP A 31 2.99 60.63 38.26
C ASP A 31 2.44 59.23 37.98
N ASP A 32 1.14 59.13 38.20
CA ASP A 32 0.27 58.00 37.93
C ASP A 32 0.13 57.85 36.42
N SER A 33 0.58 56.73 35.88
CA SER A 33 -0.17 56.03 34.82
C SER A 33 0.42 54.64 34.67
N ALA A 34 -0.08 53.74 35.51
CA ALA A 34 -0.26 52.37 35.08
C ALA A 34 -1.12 52.42 33.81
N THR A 35 -0.48 52.33 32.64
CA THR A 35 -1.13 51.75 31.49
C THR A 35 -1.43 50.31 31.86
N ASP A 36 -2.63 50.12 32.39
CA ASP A 36 -3.32 48.84 32.44
C ASP A 36 -3.47 48.36 31.00
N ASP A 37 -2.43 47.71 30.48
CA ASP A 37 -2.51 46.88 29.29
C ASP A 37 -3.14 45.54 29.67
N SER A 38 -4.31 45.60 30.31
CA SER A 38 -5.28 44.52 30.24
C SER A 38 -6.12 44.73 28.99
N GLY A 39 -5.47 44.70 27.83
CA GLY A 39 -6.13 44.24 26.61
C GLY A 39 -6.51 42.78 26.81
N ALA A 40 -7.52 42.53 27.64
CA ALA A 40 -8.05 41.20 27.86
C ALA A 40 -8.51 40.70 26.49
N ASP A 41 -7.77 39.77 25.91
CA ASP A 41 -8.07 39.16 24.63
C ASP A 41 -9.54 38.73 24.65
N CYS A 42 -10.35 39.50 23.93
CA CYS A 42 -11.79 39.35 23.86
C CYS A 42 -12.18 38.36 22.77
N GLY A 43 -11.19 37.83 22.05
CA GLY A 43 -11.38 36.89 20.98
C GLY A 43 -11.73 35.48 21.45
N PRO A 44 -12.03 34.60 20.49
CA PRO A 44 -12.41 33.22 20.74
C PRO A 44 -11.23 32.38 21.27
N GLY A 45 -10.00 32.87 21.18
CA GLY A 45 -8.80 32.07 21.44
C GLY A 45 -8.61 30.97 20.39
N GLU A 46 -7.81 29.96 20.72
CA GLU A 46 -7.61 28.79 19.87
C GLU A 46 -8.86 27.90 19.85
N ILE A 47 -9.24 27.42 18.66
CA ILE A 47 -10.33 26.45 18.50
C ILE A 47 -9.79 25.06 18.84
N THR A 48 -10.43 24.39 19.80
CA THR A 48 -10.23 22.96 20.01
C THR A 48 -11.35 22.14 19.37
N ALA A 49 -11.01 20.95 18.90
CA ALA A 49 -11.95 19.98 18.34
C ALA A 49 -11.63 18.62 18.95
N GLU A 50 -12.58 18.04 19.69
CA GLU A 50 -12.44 16.74 20.34
C GLU A 50 -13.41 15.73 19.75
N GLY A 51 -12.92 14.54 19.41
CA GLY A 51 -13.69 13.48 18.77
C GLY A 51 -12.96 12.88 17.57
N GLU A 52 -13.60 11.91 16.91
CA GLU A 52 -13.05 11.28 15.69
C GLU A 52 -13.43 12.10 14.46
N ALA A 53 -12.43 12.62 13.75
CA ALA A 53 -12.59 13.36 12.51
C ALA A 53 -12.82 12.40 11.33
N ILE A 54 -13.90 11.63 11.40
CA ILE A 54 -14.34 10.71 10.34
C ILE A 54 -15.65 11.20 9.74
N PRO A 55 -15.95 10.90 8.47
CA PRO A 55 -17.23 11.29 7.86
C PRO A 55 -18.44 10.74 8.64
N GLY A 56 -19.44 11.59 8.88
CA GLY A 56 -20.58 11.29 9.76
C GLY A 56 -20.25 11.33 11.27
N GLY A 57 -18.98 11.49 11.63
CA GLY A 57 -18.50 11.65 12.99
C GLY A 57 -18.97 12.94 13.65
N VAL A 58 -18.81 13.02 14.96
CA VAL A 58 -19.26 14.14 15.77
C VAL A 58 -18.10 14.69 16.58
N LEU A 59 -17.78 15.97 16.37
CA LEU A 59 -16.73 16.69 17.07
C LEU A 59 -17.33 17.69 18.06
N THR A 60 -16.76 17.78 19.25
CA THR A 60 -17.02 18.87 20.19
C THR A 60 -16.04 19.99 19.91
N LEU A 61 -16.57 21.15 19.50
CA LEU A 61 -15.81 22.36 19.24
C LEU A 61 -15.86 23.25 20.47
N SER A 62 -14.71 23.77 20.91
CA SER A 62 -14.68 24.72 22.02
C SER A 62 -13.73 25.89 21.77
N ALA A 63 -14.05 27.02 22.41
CA ALA A 63 -13.32 28.26 22.35
C ALA A 63 -13.15 28.84 23.77
N ALA A 64 -12.22 29.78 23.95
CA ALA A 64 -11.99 30.46 25.22
C ALA A 64 -13.17 31.35 25.66
N ARG A 65 -14.05 31.71 24.72
CA ARG A 65 -15.25 32.53 24.94
C ARG A 65 -16.39 32.05 24.08
N SER A 66 -17.62 32.45 24.46
CA SER A 66 -18.78 32.25 23.60
C SER A 66 -18.55 32.93 22.26
N ALA A 67 -18.58 32.15 21.20
CA ALA A 67 -18.30 32.58 19.84
C ALA A 67 -19.46 32.20 18.92
N ARG A 68 -19.58 32.91 17.80
CA ARG A 68 -20.37 32.48 16.65
C ARG A 68 -19.54 31.51 15.82
N TRP A 69 -20.09 30.35 15.54
CA TRP A 69 -19.42 29.24 14.86
C TRP A 69 -19.83 29.17 13.39
N GLU A 70 -18.86 28.91 12.53
CA GLU A 70 -19.05 28.65 11.10
C GLU A 70 -18.24 27.42 10.70
N VAL A 71 -18.81 26.56 9.87
CA VAL A 71 -18.15 25.36 9.33
C VAL A 71 -18.30 25.34 7.82
N SER A 72 -17.29 24.82 7.10
CA SER A 72 -17.34 24.72 5.64
C SER A 72 -18.36 23.68 5.14
N ALA A 73 -18.66 22.66 5.95
CA ALA A 73 -19.62 21.60 5.66
C ALA A 73 -20.16 20.96 6.94
N GLY A 74 -21.24 20.17 6.80
CA GLY A 74 -21.88 19.50 7.94
C GLY A 74 -22.85 20.40 8.70
N ALA A 75 -23.14 20.04 9.95
CA ALA A 75 -24.14 20.72 10.78
C ALA A 75 -23.64 20.98 12.20
N LEU A 76 -23.90 22.19 12.70
CA LEU A 76 -23.65 22.58 14.08
C LEU A 76 -24.91 22.40 14.93
N SER A 77 -24.74 22.00 16.20
CA SER A 77 -25.85 21.91 17.16
C SER A 77 -26.42 23.28 17.54
N ALA A 78 -25.60 24.33 17.44
CA ALA A 78 -25.97 25.71 17.67
C ALA A 78 -25.03 26.65 16.90
N GLU A 79 -25.52 27.82 16.50
CA GLU A 79 -24.71 28.84 15.80
C GLU A 79 -23.81 29.65 16.75
N GLU A 80 -24.13 29.67 18.04
CA GLU A 80 -23.39 30.41 19.06
C GLU A 80 -23.24 29.58 20.34
N GLY A 81 -22.08 29.70 20.98
CA GLY A 81 -21.81 29.04 22.26
C GLY A 81 -20.32 29.04 22.59
N LEU A 82 -20.00 28.72 23.85
CA LEU A 82 -18.62 28.45 24.25
C LEU A 82 -18.16 27.07 23.74
N GLU A 83 -19.10 26.13 23.71
CA GLU A 83 -18.94 24.78 23.20
C GLU A 83 -20.14 24.45 22.31
N VAL A 84 -19.88 23.90 21.12
CA VAL A 84 -20.90 23.42 20.19
C VAL A 84 -20.48 22.08 19.62
N THR A 85 -21.45 21.29 19.19
CA THR A 85 -21.20 20.01 18.54
C THR A 85 -21.26 20.19 17.02
N TRP A 86 -20.32 19.61 16.29
CA TRP A 86 -20.25 19.58 14.84
C TRP A 86 -20.40 18.16 14.31
N THR A 87 -21.48 17.90 13.59
CA THR A 87 -21.67 16.65 12.84
C THR A 87 -21.05 16.82 11.45
N LEU A 88 -20.04 15.99 11.17
CA LEU A 88 -19.34 15.97 9.88
C LEU A 88 -20.24 15.38 8.78
N PRO A 89 -20.13 15.88 7.54
CA PRO A 89 -20.83 15.29 6.40
C PRO A 89 -20.41 13.83 6.16
N THR A 90 -21.28 13.04 5.55
CA THR A 90 -21.02 11.61 5.26
C THR A 90 -20.43 11.37 3.87
N ASP A 91 -20.49 12.36 2.99
CA ASP A 91 -20.11 12.32 1.57
C ASP A 91 -18.75 12.99 1.28
N VAL A 92 -17.92 13.16 2.32
CA VAL A 92 -16.55 13.68 2.21
C VAL A 92 -15.52 12.58 2.41
N ALA A 93 -14.29 12.90 2.03
CA ALA A 93 -13.10 12.08 2.14
C ALA A 93 -13.18 10.72 1.41
N VAL A 94 -14.03 10.63 0.38
CA VAL A 94 -14.33 9.37 -0.32
C VAL A 94 -13.06 8.70 -0.83
N ASN A 95 -12.14 9.49 -1.39
CA ASN A 95 -10.89 8.99 -1.98
C ASN A 95 -9.67 9.25 -1.10
N VAL A 96 -9.52 10.46 -0.59
CA VAL A 96 -8.40 10.91 0.24
C VAL A 96 -8.91 11.74 1.40
N ALA A 97 -8.07 11.99 2.40
CA ALA A 97 -8.40 12.92 3.47
C ALA A 97 -8.78 14.31 2.90
N GLU A 98 -9.82 14.91 3.47
CA GLU A 98 -10.31 16.24 3.11
C GLU A 98 -10.18 17.22 4.28
N GLU A 99 -9.72 18.44 4.00
CA GLU A 99 -9.59 19.49 5.00
C GLU A 99 -10.89 20.30 5.11
N LEU A 100 -11.56 20.23 6.25
CA LEU A 100 -12.74 21.03 6.55
C LEU A 100 -12.39 22.19 7.48
N LEU A 101 -12.92 23.38 7.17
CA LEU A 101 -12.67 24.59 7.93
C LEU A 101 -13.72 24.76 9.03
N VAL A 102 -13.27 25.06 10.24
CA VAL A 102 -14.09 25.61 11.32
C VAL A 102 -13.57 27.00 11.68
N ALA A 103 -14.50 27.94 11.89
CA ALA A 103 -14.21 29.28 12.35
C ALA A 103 -15.05 29.65 13.57
N ALA A 104 -14.45 30.38 14.49
CA ALA A 104 -15.08 30.95 15.67
C ALA A 104 -14.90 32.47 15.63
N THR A 105 -15.97 33.23 15.82
CA THR A 105 -15.92 34.70 15.87
C THR A 105 -16.41 35.20 17.22
N ALA A 106 -15.57 35.95 17.94
CA ALA A 106 -15.93 36.64 19.17
C ALA A 106 -15.30 38.04 19.20
N CYS A 107 -16.09 39.03 19.63
CA CYS A 107 -15.65 40.43 19.75
C CYS A 107 -14.89 40.96 18.52
N GLU A 108 -15.44 40.73 17.33
CA GLU A 108 -14.89 41.14 16.02
C GLU A 108 -13.58 40.44 15.60
N THR A 109 -13.06 39.52 16.40
CA THR A 109 -11.92 38.68 16.05
C THR A 109 -12.39 37.30 15.60
N ARG A 110 -11.70 36.71 14.63
CA ARG A 110 -12.01 35.42 14.03
C ARG A 110 -10.80 34.50 14.16
N ALA A 111 -11.01 33.32 14.73
CA ALA A 111 -10.07 32.21 14.70
C ALA A 111 -10.55 31.18 13.68
N GLU A 112 -9.60 30.50 13.04
CA GLU A 112 -9.86 29.47 12.04
C GLU A 112 -8.98 28.26 12.31
N ARG A 113 -9.50 27.07 12.04
CA ARG A 113 -8.78 25.82 12.13
C ARG A 113 -9.23 24.88 11.01
N LEU A 114 -8.27 24.23 10.36
CA LEU A 114 -8.53 23.13 9.45
C LEU A 114 -8.55 21.81 10.25
N ILE A 115 -9.53 20.97 9.95
CA ILE A 115 -9.68 19.62 10.48
C ILE A 115 -9.57 18.65 9.32
N SER A 116 -8.55 17.80 9.35
CA SER A 116 -8.37 16.71 8.39
C SER A 116 -9.38 15.61 8.71
N VAL A 117 -10.30 15.37 7.77
CA VAL A 117 -11.33 14.33 7.87
C VAL A 117 -10.96 13.20 6.92
N ASP A 118 -10.93 11.97 7.43
CA ASP A 118 -10.64 10.79 6.60
C ASP A 118 -11.43 9.57 7.08
N TRP A 119 -11.68 8.62 6.18
CA TRP A 119 -12.18 7.31 6.57
C TRP A 119 -11.04 6.48 7.15
N PRO A 120 -11.28 5.73 8.24
CA PRO A 120 -10.31 4.75 8.70
C PRO A 120 -10.08 3.72 7.58
N VAL A 121 -8.85 3.24 7.44
CA VAL A 121 -8.48 2.26 6.40
C VAL A 121 -9.39 1.02 6.43
N SER A 122 -9.82 0.59 7.63
CA SER A 122 -10.76 -0.53 7.80
C SER A 122 -12.14 -0.31 7.17
N ALA A 123 -12.59 0.94 7.01
CA ALA A 123 -13.85 1.27 6.34
C ALA A 123 -13.74 1.29 4.81
N ARG A 124 -12.53 1.15 4.26
CA ARG A 124 -12.24 1.16 2.82
C ARG A 124 -12.16 -0.24 2.21
N VAL A 125 -12.49 -1.28 2.99
CA VAL A 125 -12.30 -2.69 2.64
C VAL A 125 -13.64 -3.41 2.55
N VAL A 126 -13.81 -4.23 1.51
CA VAL A 126 -14.84 -5.28 1.46
C VAL A 126 -14.17 -6.64 1.33
N VAL A 127 -14.65 -7.63 2.08
CA VAL A 127 -14.11 -8.99 2.14
C VAL A 127 -15.14 -9.94 1.54
N LEU A 128 -14.74 -10.65 0.49
CA LEU A 128 -15.62 -11.58 -0.22
C LEU A 128 -15.29 -13.00 0.19
N TYR A 129 -16.31 -13.74 0.65
CA TYR A 129 -16.23 -15.18 0.87
C TYR A 129 -17.22 -15.91 -0.05
N ASN A 130 -16.95 -17.19 -0.33
CA ASN A 130 -17.85 -18.05 -1.08
C ASN A 130 -18.61 -18.98 -0.11
N PRO A 131 -19.92 -18.77 0.10
CA PRO A 131 -20.72 -19.62 0.99
C PRO A 131 -20.75 -21.11 0.60
N SER A 132 -20.44 -21.42 -0.66
CA SER A 132 -20.39 -22.80 -1.17
C SER A 132 -19.08 -23.52 -0.90
N ALA A 133 -18.04 -22.81 -0.42
CA ALA A 133 -16.72 -23.37 -0.16
C ALA A 133 -16.46 -23.49 1.34
N ASP A 134 -16.28 -24.72 1.82
CA ASP A 134 -16.02 -25.00 3.23
C ASP A 134 -14.78 -24.24 3.74
N GLY A 135 -14.94 -23.52 4.85
CA GLY A 135 -13.87 -22.71 5.46
C GLY A 135 -13.65 -21.33 4.84
N SER A 136 -14.35 -20.96 3.76
CA SER A 136 -14.22 -19.62 3.15
C SER A 136 -14.64 -18.51 4.11
N GLU A 137 -15.80 -18.67 4.76
CA GLU A 137 -16.30 -17.69 5.75
C GLU A 137 -15.37 -17.58 6.97
N ASP A 138 -14.75 -18.69 7.39
CA ASP A 138 -13.81 -18.70 8.51
C ASP A 138 -12.58 -17.81 8.23
N VAL A 139 -12.03 -17.87 7.01
CA VAL A 139 -10.92 -17.00 6.60
C VAL A 139 -11.34 -15.53 6.60
N ALA A 140 -12.51 -15.23 6.03
CA ALA A 140 -13.01 -13.85 5.98
C ALA A 140 -13.24 -13.29 7.40
N ARG A 141 -13.82 -14.07 8.30
CA ARG A 141 -14.04 -13.67 9.70
C ARG A 141 -12.75 -13.53 10.48
N ALA A 142 -11.75 -14.39 10.24
CA ALA A 142 -10.42 -14.25 10.82
C ALA A 142 -9.78 -12.91 10.39
N TYR A 143 -9.93 -12.54 9.12
CA TYR A 143 -9.41 -11.27 8.61
C TYR A 143 -10.12 -10.05 9.21
N LEU A 144 -11.46 -10.09 9.30
CA LEU A 144 -12.25 -9.06 9.98
C LEU A 144 -11.74 -8.83 11.41
N ALA A 145 -11.53 -9.91 12.17
CA ALA A 145 -11.06 -9.85 13.54
C ALA A 145 -9.62 -9.30 13.64
N ALA A 146 -8.72 -9.74 12.76
CA ALA A 146 -7.32 -9.31 12.74
C ALA A 146 -7.15 -7.81 12.42
N ARG A 147 -7.96 -7.29 11.48
CA ARG A 147 -7.89 -5.88 11.03
C ARG A 147 -8.92 -4.96 11.68
N GLY A 148 -9.76 -5.46 12.57
CA GLY A 148 -10.83 -4.68 13.21
C GLY A 148 -11.83 -4.12 12.19
N LEU A 149 -12.14 -4.88 11.14
CA LEU A 149 -13.09 -4.47 10.12
C LEU A 149 -14.53 -4.60 10.66
N PRO A 150 -15.46 -3.71 10.27
CA PRO A 150 -16.85 -3.82 10.68
C PRO A 150 -17.53 -5.05 10.03
N GLU A 151 -18.56 -5.60 10.67
CA GLU A 151 -19.33 -6.73 10.11
C GLU A 151 -19.93 -6.40 8.74
N THR A 152 -20.21 -5.12 8.47
CA THR A 152 -20.69 -4.64 7.16
C THR A 152 -19.68 -4.86 6.03
N ALA A 153 -18.39 -5.02 6.33
CA ALA A 153 -17.36 -5.31 5.34
C ALA A 153 -17.39 -6.77 4.84
N LEU A 154 -18.06 -7.69 5.54
CA LEU A 154 -18.16 -9.10 5.17
C LEU A 154 -19.30 -9.33 4.19
N CYS A 155 -19.00 -9.88 3.01
CA CYS A 155 -20.01 -10.19 2.01
C CYS A 155 -19.83 -11.57 1.39
N GLY A 156 -20.93 -12.31 1.26
CA GLY A 156 -20.96 -13.60 0.59
C GLY A 156 -21.25 -13.43 -0.89
N VAL A 157 -20.38 -13.95 -1.76
CA VAL A 157 -20.59 -14.02 -3.21
C VAL A 157 -20.75 -15.48 -3.60
N GLU A 158 -21.96 -15.86 -4.02
CA GLU A 158 -22.26 -17.25 -4.34
C GLU A 158 -21.60 -17.65 -5.65
N SER A 159 -20.75 -18.67 -5.61
CA SER A 159 -20.19 -19.31 -6.79
C SER A 159 -20.03 -20.80 -6.58
N ALA A 160 -19.81 -21.56 -7.66
CA ALA A 160 -19.37 -22.95 -7.52
C ALA A 160 -18.05 -23.00 -6.73
N ASP A 161 -17.83 -24.08 -5.97
CA ASP A 161 -16.54 -24.35 -5.32
C ASP A 161 -15.52 -24.84 -6.37
N THR A 162 -15.14 -23.91 -7.25
CA THR A 162 -14.18 -24.08 -8.33
C THR A 162 -13.26 -22.88 -8.40
N THR A 163 -12.04 -23.08 -8.88
CA THR A 163 -11.08 -21.98 -9.02
C THR A 163 -11.38 -21.07 -10.21
N THR A 164 -12.18 -21.55 -11.15
CA THR A 164 -12.43 -20.91 -12.45
C THR A 164 -13.91 -20.63 -12.64
N LEU A 165 -14.21 -19.37 -12.91
CA LEU A 165 -15.52 -18.89 -13.31
C LEU A 165 -15.66 -19.00 -14.84
N PRO A 166 -16.79 -19.52 -15.36
CA PRO A 166 -17.12 -19.39 -16.78
C PRO A 166 -17.25 -17.93 -17.21
N GLY A 167 -16.84 -17.60 -18.44
CA GLY A 167 -16.82 -16.21 -18.93
C GLY A 167 -18.19 -15.54 -19.01
N ASP A 168 -19.26 -16.31 -19.17
CA ASP A 168 -20.65 -15.85 -19.17
C ASP A 168 -21.20 -15.57 -17.76
N ALA A 169 -20.61 -16.17 -16.72
CA ALA A 169 -20.96 -15.90 -15.31
C ALA A 169 -20.27 -14.65 -14.74
N LEU A 170 -19.28 -14.06 -15.44
CA LEU A 170 -18.54 -12.89 -14.96
C LEU A 170 -19.45 -11.69 -14.66
N ALA A 171 -20.46 -11.43 -15.49
CA ALA A 171 -21.31 -10.26 -15.33
C ALA A 171 -22.14 -10.31 -14.04
N GLU A 172 -22.62 -11.50 -13.67
CA GLU A 172 -23.34 -11.75 -12.43
C GLU A 172 -22.40 -11.61 -11.23
N PHE A 173 -21.23 -12.26 -11.27
CA PHE A 173 -20.23 -12.16 -10.20
C PHE A 173 -19.78 -10.72 -9.92
N VAL A 174 -19.53 -9.93 -10.98
CA VAL A 174 -19.18 -8.50 -10.84
C VAL A 174 -20.35 -7.72 -10.24
N SER A 175 -21.58 -7.99 -10.67
CA SER A 175 -22.76 -7.33 -10.11
C SER A 175 -22.92 -7.59 -8.62
N ASP A 176 -22.76 -8.83 -8.19
CA ASP A 176 -22.88 -9.23 -6.78
C ASP A 176 -21.75 -8.62 -5.95
N THR A 177 -20.52 -8.63 -6.47
CA THR A 177 -19.38 -7.99 -5.81
C THR A 177 -19.59 -6.48 -5.64
N LEU A 178 -20.07 -5.79 -6.67
CA LEU A 178 -20.34 -4.34 -6.57
C LEU A 178 -21.54 -4.03 -5.68
N HIS A 179 -22.51 -4.94 -5.58
CA HIS A 179 -23.57 -4.81 -4.58
C HIS A 179 -23.00 -4.86 -3.15
N CYS A 180 -22.03 -5.73 -2.88
CA CYS A 180 -21.30 -5.74 -1.60
C CYS A 180 -20.57 -4.42 -1.35
N VAL A 181 -19.89 -3.89 -2.36
CA VAL A 181 -19.21 -2.58 -2.28
C VAL A 181 -20.21 -1.47 -1.92
N ASP A 182 -21.34 -1.42 -2.61
CA ASP A 182 -22.39 -0.40 -2.40
C ASP A 182 -23.01 -0.48 -0.99
N GLN A 183 -23.05 -1.68 -0.37
CA GLN A 183 -23.53 -1.87 1.00
C GLN A 183 -22.58 -1.27 2.05
N VAL A 184 -21.27 -1.26 1.78
CA VAL A 184 -20.27 -0.64 2.66
C VAL A 184 -20.19 0.87 2.43
N GLY A 185 -20.16 1.29 1.16
CA GLY A 185 -20.19 2.69 0.76
C GLY A 185 -19.13 3.08 -0.29
N PRO A 186 -19.22 4.31 -0.82
CA PRO A 186 -18.37 4.78 -1.93
C PRO A 186 -16.88 4.91 -1.58
N GLN A 187 -16.55 4.95 -0.29
CA GLN A 187 -15.18 5.03 0.22
C GLN A 187 -14.38 3.74 0.08
N VAL A 188 -15.04 2.62 -0.28
CA VAL A 188 -14.36 1.34 -0.51
C VAL A 188 -13.38 1.47 -1.67
N GLN A 189 -12.18 0.97 -1.43
CA GLN A 189 -11.06 0.98 -2.35
C GLN A 189 -10.47 -0.42 -2.57
N LEU A 190 -10.67 -1.32 -1.61
CA LEU A 190 -10.05 -2.63 -1.57
C LEU A 190 -11.12 -3.71 -1.59
N ILE A 191 -11.01 -4.63 -2.56
CA ILE A 191 -11.81 -5.85 -2.62
C ILE A 191 -10.88 -7.01 -2.24
N VAL A 192 -11.28 -7.79 -1.24
CA VAL A 192 -10.46 -8.87 -0.68
C VAL A 192 -11.17 -10.21 -0.84
N PRO A 193 -11.02 -10.89 -1.98
CA PRO A 193 -11.42 -12.28 -2.11
C PRO A 193 -10.63 -13.16 -1.14
N VAL A 194 -11.30 -14.11 -0.50
CA VAL A 194 -10.61 -15.10 0.35
C VAL A 194 -10.66 -16.51 -0.25
N TYR A 195 -9.95 -17.45 0.37
CA TYR A 195 -10.00 -18.88 0.06
C TYR A 195 -11.42 -19.34 -0.31
N GLY A 196 -11.54 -20.06 -1.42
CA GLY A 196 -12.83 -20.57 -1.92
C GLY A 196 -13.55 -19.64 -2.91
N VAL A 197 -13.19 -18.35 -2.97
CA VAL A 197 -13.63 -17.47 -4.06
C VAL A 197 -12.81 -17.77 -5.33
N PRO A 198 -13.46 -17.96 -6.50
CA PRO A 198 -12.76 -18.17 -7.76
C PRO A 198 -11.71 -17.10 -8.02
N TYR A 199 -10.66 -17.45 -8.76
CA TYR A 199 -9.56 -16.53 -9.09
C TYR A 199 -9.21 -16.50 -10.55
N LYS A 200 -9.96 -17.26 -11.36
CA LYS A 200 -9.78 -17.32 -12.81
C LYS A 200 -11.10 -17.11 -13.53
N VAL A 201 -11.01 -16.61 -14.76
CA VAL A 201 -12.12 -16.50 -15.70
C VAL A 201 -11.72 -17.15 -17.01
N ALA A 202 -12.54 -18.07 -17.53
CA ALA A 202 -12.32 -18.74 -18.82
C ALA A 202 -13.12 -18.10 -19.96
N ASP A 203 -12.77 -18.46 -21.20
CA ASP A 203 -13.58 -18.26 -22.40
C ASP A 203 -13.99 -16.80 -22.69
N ARG A 204 -13.10 -15.84 -22.39
CA ARG A 204 -13.45 -14.41 -22.49
C ARG A 204 -12.38 -13.51 -23.09
N VAL A 205 -11.16 -13.62 -22.61
CA VAL A 205 -10.08 -12.72 -23.00
C VAL A 205 -9.24 -13.38 -24.09
N VAL A 206 -8.91 -12.64 -25.15
CA VAL A 206 -8.06 -13.12 -26.24
C VAL A 206 -6.59 -13.19 -25.82
N ASP A 207 -5.82 -14.10 -26.41
CA ASP A 207 -4.37 -14.16 -26.22
C ASP A 207 -3.67 -12.94 -26.85
N ILE A 208 -2.74 -12.32 -26.10
CA ILE A 208 -1.89 -11.23 -26.61
C ILE A 208 -1.09 -11.67 -27.85
N ALA A 209 -0.65 -12.94 -27.93
CA ALA A 209 0.09 -13.45 -29.08
C ALA A 209 -0.78 -14.13 -30.15
N ASP A 210 -2.03 -14.47 -29.84
CA ASP A 210 -2.96 -15.14 -30.76
C ASP A 210 -4.40 -14.64 -30.56
N PRO A 211 -4.85 -13.63 -31.32
CA PRO A 211 -6.19 -13.06 -31.17
C PRO A 211 -7.32 -14.04 -31.58
N THR A 212 -6.99 -15.23 -32.10
CA THR A 212 -7.97 -16.27 -32.43
C THR A 212 -8.25 -17.22 -31.26
N ARG A 213 -7.46 -17.13 -30.19
CA ARG A 213 -7.53 -18.01 -29.02
C ARG A 213 -8.04 -17.25 -27.80
N LEU A 214 -9.03 -17.81 -27.12
CA LEU A 214 -9.44 -17.35 -25.79
C LEU A 214 -8.62 -18.07 -24.73
N VAL A 215 -8.27 -17.33 -23.68
CA VAL A 215 -7.43 -17.82 -22.59
C VAL A 215 -8.12 -17.63 -21.24
N THR A 216 -7.73 -18.47 -20.28
CA THR A 216 -8.10 -18.29 -18.88
C THR A 216 -7.21 -17.21 -18.26
N VAL A 217 -7.82 -16.17 -17.69
CA VAL A 217 -7.15 -15.02 -17.05
C VAL A 217 -7.47 -14.93 -15.56
N SER A 218 -6.81 -14.01 -14.85
CA SER A 218 -7.08 -13.73 -13.43
C SER A 218 -8.40 -12.97 -13.26
N LEU A 219 -9.28 -13.48 -12.40
CA LEU A 219 -10.49 -12.77 -11.99
C LEU A 219 -10.13 -11.49 -11.23
N ASP A 220 -9.11 -11.57 -10.37
CA ASP A 220 -8.66 -10.45 -9.54
C ASP A 220 -8.17 -9.28 -10.42
N ALA A 221 -7.43 -9.60 -11.49
CA ALA A 221 -6.94 -8.59 -12.44
C ALA A 221 -8.08 -7.92 -13.23
N LEU A 222 -9.20 -8.62 -13.46
CA LEU A 222 -10.40 -8.04 -14.08
C LEU A 222 -11.18 -7.17 -13.07
N MET A 223 -11.30 -7.61 -11.82
CA MET A 223 -12.06 -6.92 -10.78
C MET A 223 -11.52 -5.53 -10.42
N VAL A 224 -10.25 -5.24 -10.75
CA VAL A 224 -9.66 -3.89 -10.67
C VAL A 224 -10.51 -2.85 -11.40
N PHE A 225 -11.14 -3.23 -12.50
CA PHE A 225 -11.93 -2.33 -13.36
C PHE A 225 -13.39 -2.20 -12.91
N GLY A 226 -13.76 -2.81 -11.78
CA GLY A 226 -15.12 -2.76 -11.24
C GLY A 226 -16.17 -3.15 -12.29
N ARG A 227 -17.08 -2.22 -12.61
CA ARG A 227 -18.16 -2.46 -13.58
C ARG A 227 -17.64 -2.74 -14.99
N GLU A 228 -16.53 -2.12 -15.38
CA GLU A 228 -15.95 -2.26 -16.72
C GLU A 228 -15.36 -3.65 -16.97
N ALA A 229 -15.06 -4.40 -15.91
CA ALA A 229 -14.60 -5.80 -15.98
C ALA A 229 -15.52 -6.67 -16.87
N THR A 230 -16.83 -6.41 -16.84
CA THR A 230 -17.87 -7.12 -17.62
C THR A 230 -17.80 -6.88 -19.13
N THR A 231 -16.92 -5.98 -19.58
CA THR A 231 -16.72 -5.64 -20.99
C THR A 231 -15.31 -5.92 -21.48
N VAL A 232 -14.38 -6.27 -20.59
CA VAL A 232 -13.00 -6.62 -20.95
C VAL A 232 -12.98 -7.92 -21.75
N THR A 233 -12.35 -7.88 -22.92
CA THR A 233 -12.16 -9.02 -23.85
C THR A 233 -10.70 -9.17 -24.31
N GLU A 234 -9.82 -8.28 -23.90
CA GLU A 234 -8.38 -8.29 -24.20
C GLU A 234 -7.60 -7.71 -23.02
N ALA A 235 -6.31 -8.05 -22.93
CA ALA A 235 -5.43 -7.41 -21.96
C ALA A 235 -5.30 -5.91 -22.27
N VAL A 236 -5.22 -5.08 -21.22
CA VAL A 236 -5.13 -3.63 -21.35
C VAL A 236 -3.91 -3.09 -20.62
N TYR A 237 -3.58 -1.83 -20.83
CA TYR A 237 -2.61 -1.16 -19.98
C TYR A 237 -3.22 -0.94 -18.58
N ASN A 238 -2.48 -1.29 -17.53
CA ASN A 238 -2.93 -1.07 -16.17
C ASN A 238 -2.92 0.44 -15.85
N PRO A 239 -4.08 1.06 -15.56
CA PRO A 239 -4.14 2.49 -15.28
C PRO A 239 -3.41 2.87 -13.97
N LEU A 240 -3.14 1.92 -13.08
CA LEU A 240 -2.49 2.17 -11.79
C LEU A 240 -0.97 2.10 -11.87
N TYR A 241 -0.41 1.53 -12.95
CA TYR A 241 1.02 1.41 -13.16
C TYR A 241 1.73 2.76 -13.07
N ARG A 242 2.91 2.75 -12.46
CA ARG A 242 3.78 3.90 -12.31
C ARG A 242 4.99 3.68 -13.19
N ASP A 243 5.16 4.55 -14.19
CA ASP A 243 6.21 4.41 -15.20
C ASP A 243 7.62 4.51 -14.60
N GLY A 244 8.21 3.35 -14.31
CA GLY A 244 9.59 3.18 -13.86
C GLY A 244 10.44 2.45 -14.89
N ASP A 245 11.76 2.48 -14.67
CA ASP A 245 12.73 1.94 -15.60
C ASP A 245 13.90 1.26 -14.85
N SER A 246 13.93 -0.08 -14.93
CA SER A 246 14.94 -0.94 -14.32
C SER A 246 16.34 -0.73 -14.90
N VAL A 247 16.45 -0.32 -16.16
CA VAL A 247 17.73 -0.08 -16.85
C VAL A 247 18.43 1.11 -16.21
N THR A 248 17.73 2.24 -16.12
CA THR A 248 18.26 3.44 -15.45
C THR A 248 18.24 3.32 -13.93
N GLY A 249 17.34 2.50 -13.37
CA GLY A 249 17.05 2.43 -11.93
C GLY A 249 16.27 3.66 -11.46
N ALA A 250 15.43 4.23 -12.33
CA ALA A 250 14.58 5.36 -12.02
C ALA A 250 13.18 4.87 -11.72
N TYR A 251 12.77 4.95 -10.46
CA TYR A 251 11.45 4.52 -10.03
C TYR A 251 10.65 5.70 -9.47
N PRO A 252 9.41 5.91 -9.92
CA PRO A 252 8.54 6.92 -9.34
C PRO A 252 8.16 6.55 -7.90
N ASN A 253 8.00 7.56 -7.05
CA ASN A 253 7.47 7.33 -5.71
C ASN A 253 6.06 6.73 -5.78
N ALA A 254 5.78 5.85 -4.81
CA ALA A 254 4.45 5.29 -4.62
C ALA A 254 3.43 6.39 -4.33
N VAL A 255 2.22 6.22 -4.87
CA VAL A 255 1.11 7.16 -4.72
C VAL A 255 0.00 6.48 -3.93
N LEU A 256 -0.72 7.23 -3.10
CA LEU A 256 -1.93 6.71 -2.44
C LEU A 256 -2.93 6.25 -3.50
N PHE A 257 -3.49 5.05 -3.36
CA PHE A 257 -4.52 4.61 -4.30
C PHE A 257 -5.73 5.55 -4.34
N GLY A 258 -6.10 6.13 -3.21
CA GLY A 258 -7.09 7.21 -3.14
C GLY A 258 -6.81 8.38 -4.09
N GLN A 259 -5.56 8.85 -4.19
CA GLN A 259 -5.17 9.91 -5.12
C GLN A 259 -5.29 9.45 -6.58
N GLN A 260 -5.02 8.17 -6.86
CA GLN A 260 -5.22 7.62 -8.20
C GLN A 260 -6.71 7.54 -8.56
N ARG A 261 -7.59 7.17 -7.61
CA ARG A 261 -9.05 7.20 -7.82
C ARG A 261 -9.57 8.61 -8.03
N GLU A 262 -9.11 9.60 -7.26
CA GLU A 262 -9.50 10.99 -7.46
C GLU A 262 -9.15 11.50 -8.87
N ALA A 263 -7.98 11.11 -9.39
CA ALA A 263 -7.54 11.52 -10.72
C ALA A 263 -8.21 10.75 -11.88
N ARG A 264 -8.71 9.54 -11.65
CA ARG A 264 -9.14 8.60 -12.71
C ARG A 264 -10.62 8.21 -12.64
N GLY A 265 -11.27 8.45 -11.52
CA GLY A 265 -12.64 8.06 -11.21
C GLY A 265 -12.73 6.89 -10.22
N ASP A 266 -13.89 6.80 -9.57
CA ASP A 266 -14.16 5.86 -8.47
C ASP A 266 -14.39 4.41 -8.92
N GLY A 267 -14.36 4.14 -10.23
CA GLY A 267 -14.63 2.82 -10.81
C GLY A 267 -13.49 1.80 -10.67
N LEU A 268 -12.33 2.23 -10.15
CA LEU A 268 -11.16 1.37 -9.94
C LEU A 268 -11.08 0.90 -8.49
N TYR A 269 -10.61 -0.35 -8.32
CA TYR A 269 -10.36 -0.99 -7.04
C TYR A 269 -8.98 -1.68 -7.02
N LEU A 270 -8.38 -1.81 -5.85
CA LEU A 270 -7.27 -2.72 -5.63
C LEU A 270 -7.83 -4.09 -5.21
N VAL A 271 -7.29 -5.17 -5.78
CA VAL A 271 -7.76 -6.53 -5.51
C VAL A 271 -6.60 -7.44 -5.14
N THR A 272 -6.49 -7.80 -3.87
CA THR A 272 -5.54 -8.85 -3.43
C THR A 272 -6.29 -9.87 -2.61
N ARG A 273 -5.85 -11.12 -2.65
CA ARG A 273 -6.56 -12.23 -2.00
C ARG A 273 -5.85 -12.81 -0.80
N LEU A 274 -6.64 -13.30 0.14
CA LEU A 274 -6.19 -14.09 1.29
C LEU A 274 -6.49 -15.56 0.99
N ASP A 275 -5.50 -16.26 0.46
CA ASP A 275 -5.67 -17.61 -0.06
C ASP A 275 -4.47 -18.50 0.32
N GLY A 276 -4.65 -19.80 0.22
CA GLY A 276 -3.65 -20.79 0.65
C GLY A 276 -4.02 -22.21 0.22
N ALA A 277 -3.22 -23.20 0.59
CA ALA A 277 -3.50 -24.59 0.23
C ALA A 277 -4.89 -25.07 0.68
N ASP A 278 -5.31 -24.57 1.83
CA ASP A 278 -6.58 -24.75 2.49
C ASP A 278 -6.92 -23.46 3.28
N SER A 279 -8.09 -23.43 3.92
CA SER A 279 -8.53 -22.28 4.73
C SER A 279 -7.60 -22.01 5.92
N ALA A 280 -7.02 -23.06 6.52
CA ALA A 280 -6.08 -22.91 7.63
C ALA A 280 -4.81 -22.16 7.19
N GLY A 281 -4.23 -22.52 6.04
CA GLY A 281 -3.07 -21.82 5.49
C GLY A 281 -3.36 -20.36 5.13
N ALA A 282 -4.58 -20.04 4.72
CA ALA A 282 -5.01 -18.66 4.49
C ALA A 282 -5.16 -17.87 5.82
N ILE A 283 -5.61 -18.50 6.90
CA ILE A 283 -5.62 -17.89 8.25
C ILE A 283 -4.19 -17.67 8.75
N ASP A 284 -3.30 -18.66 8.58
CA ASP A 284 -1.89 -18.51 8.95
C ASP A 284 -1.23 -17.35 8.20
N LEU A 285 -1.62 -17.07 6.94
CA LEU A 285 -1.13 -15.90 6.18
C LEU A 285 -1.51 -14.59 6.88
N ILE A 286 -2.74 -14.48 7.37
CA ILE A 286 -3.22 -13.31 8.10
C ILE A 286 -2.40 -13.13 9.39
N ASP A 287 -2.25 -14.19 10.18
CA ASP A 287 -1.50 -14.15 11.44
C ASP A 287 -0.03 -13.73 11.22
N ARG A 288 0.63 -14.31 10.22
CA ARG A 288 2.01 -13.97 9.82
C ARG A 288 2.14 -12.51 9.40
N THR A 289 1.12 -11.95 8.76
CA THR A 289 1.10 -10.53 8.37
C THR A 289 1.04 -9.62 9.60
N ILE A 290 0.15 -9.91 10.56
CA ILE A 290 0.01 -9.10 11.78
C ILE A 290 1.30 -9.16 12.62
N GLU A 291 1.93 -10.34 12.70
CA GLU A 291 3.24 -10.50 13.33
C GLU A 291 4.31 -9.65 12.62
N ALA A 292 4.38 -9.72 11.28
CA ALA A 292 5.35 -8.97 10.49
C ALA A 292 5.24 -7.45 10.71
N GLU A 293 4.03 -6.90 10.71
CA GLU A 293 3.84 -5.47 10.98
C GLU A 293 4.20 -5.09 12.41
N ALA A 294 3.96 -5.96 13.39
CA ALA A 294 4.37 -5.74 14.76
C ALA A 294 5.90 -5.72 14.89
N LEU A 295 6.59 -6.63 14.20
CA LEU A 295 8.06 -6.64 14.12
C LEU A 295 8.58 -5.39 13.42
N ALA A 296 7.98 -5.00 12.30
CA ALA A 296 8.35 -3.78 11.57
C ALA A 296 8.23 -2.53 12.43
N ARG A 297 7.10 -2.33 13.12
CA ARG A 297 6.90 -1.20 14.06
C ARG A 297 7.88 -1.21 15.23
N ALA A 298 8.36 -2.39 15.63
CA ALA A 298 9.37 -2.55 16.66
C ALA A 298 10.82 -2.37 16.14
N GLY A 299 11.02 -2.21 14.83
CA GLY A 299 12.35 -2.18 14.20
C GLY A 299 13.07 -3.53 14.24
N LEU A 300 12.31 -4.63 14.26
CA LEU A 300 12.79 -6.01 14.40
C LEU A 300 12.54 -6.87 13.16
N LEU A 301 12.02 -6.29 12.07
CA LEU A 301 11.87 -6.99 10.80
C LEU A 301 13.25 -7.19 10.18
N ASP A 302 13.70 -8.45 10.12
CA ASP A 302 15.06 -8.81 9.69
C ASP A 302 15.04 -10.07 8.82
N GLY A 303 16.10 -10.25 8.02
CA GLY A 303 16.26 -11.38 7.12
C GLY A 303 17.21 -11.07 5.98
N VAL A 304 17.10 -11.84 4.89
CA VAL A 304 17.99 -11.79 3.73
C VAL A 304 17.19 -11.57 2.45
N VAL A 305 17.74 -10.75 1.56
CA VAL A 305 17.21 -10.53 0.21
C VAL A 305 17.90 -11.52 -0.74
N TYR A 306 17.13 -12.36 -1.42
CA TYR A 306 17.63 -13.28 -2.44
C TYR A 306 17.13 -12.83 -3.81
N VAL A 307 18.04 -12.75 -4.78
CA VAL A 307 17.71 -12.34 -6.15
C VAL A 307 18.33 -13.35 -7.11
N ASP A 308 17.48 -13.96 -7.92
CA ASP A 308 17.77 -15.03 -8.87
C ASP A 308 17.78 -14.45 -10.30
N GLY A 309 18.97 -14.15 -10.79
CA GLY A 309 19.21 -13.74 -12.17
C GLY A 309 19.83 -14.86 -12.99
N ARG A 310 19.69 -14.81 -14.31
CA ARG A 310 20.08 -15.91 -15.19
C ARG A 310 21.40 -15.68 -15.95
N TYR A 311 21.79 -14.43 -16.16
CA TYR A 311 22.80 -14.08 -17.18
C TYR A 311 24.17 -13.66 -16.62
N GLY A 312 24.51 -14.15 -15.43
CA GLY A 312 25.79 -13.96 -14.79
C GLY A 312 25.90 -12.70 -13.95
N ASP A 313 27.12 -12.39 -13.50
CA ASP A 313 27.38 -11.29 -12.56
C ASP A 313 27.62 -9.93 -13.24
N SER A 314 27.39 -9.84 -14.54
CA SER A 314 27.52 -8.60 -15.32
C SER A 314 26.18 -7.94 -15.53
N THR A 315 26.20 -6.60 -15.59
CA THR A 315 25.00 -5.81 -15.95
C THR A 315 24.35 -6.34 -17.23
N PRO A 316 23.01 -6.47 -17.29
CA PRO A 316 22.31 -6.95 -18.48
C PRO A 316 22.48 -6.01 -19.68
N ASP A 317 22.10 -6.48 -20.88
CA ASP A 317 22.15 -5.65 -22.09
C ASP A 317 21.15 -4.50 -21.98
N ALA A 318 21.64 -3.26 -22.12
CA ALA A 318 20.82 -2.06 -22.06
C ALA A 318 19.81 -1.94 -23.21
N ALA A 319 19.93 -2.74 -24.27
CA ALA A 319 19.00 -2.78 -25.41
C ALA A 319 17.77 -3.69 -25.16
N ALA A 320 17.34 -3.86 -23.91
CA ALA A 320 16.16 -4.64 -23.56
C ALA A 320 14.88 -4.00 -24.13
N SER A 321 14.10 -4.79 -24.86
CA SER A 321 12.77 -4.38 -25.31
C SER A 321 11.72 -4.85 -24.31
N PHE A 322 10.67 -4.05 -24.09
CA PHE A 322 9.55 -4.41 -23.22
C PHE A 322 9.06 -5.85 -23.46
N GLY A 323 9.05 -6.66 -22.39
CA GLY A 323 8.62 -8.06 -22.43
C GLY A 323 9.63 -9.06 -22.99
N SER A 324 10.89 -8.68 -23.26
CA SER A 324 11.95 -9.65 -23.59
C SER A 324 12.50 -10.33 -22.33
N TYR A 325 13.30 -11.38 -22.50
CA TYR A 325 13.99 -11.99 -21.36
C TYR A 325 15.04 -11.04 -20.76
N GLU A 326 15.69 -10.20 -21.57
CA GLU A 326 16.59 -9.16 -21.08
C GLU A 326 15.85 -8.13 -20.22
N TRP A 327 14.59 -7.81 -20.56
CA TRP A 327 13.73 -6.97 -19.72
C TRP A 327 13.49 -7.59 -18.35
N GLY A 328 13.15 -8.88 -18.31
CA GLY A 328 13.05 -9.58 -17.03
C GLY A 328 14.38 -9.58 -16.26
N GLU A 329 15.53 -9.78 -16.94
CA GLU A 329 16.82 -9.85 -16.25
C GLU A 329 17.15 -8.48 -15.62
N TRP A 330 16.79 -7.40 -16.32
CA TRP A 330 16.85 -6.06 -15.76
C TRP A 330 15.98 -5.90 -14.52
N ASN A 331 14.84 -6.59 -14.46
CA ASN A 331 13.98 -6.58 -13.31
C ASN A 331 14.64 -7.22 -12.06
N MET A 332 15.32 -8.36 -12.24
CA MET A 332 16.12 -8.98 -11.18
C MET A 332 17.31 -8.10 -10.79
N TRP A 333 18.06 -7.60 -11.77
CA TRP A 333 19.20 -6.71 -11.54
C TRP A 333 18.80 -5.40 -10.84
N GLY A 334 17.66 -4.83 -11.23
CA GLY A 334 17.05 -3.67 -10.60
C GLY A 334 16.68 -3.94 -9.14
N THR A 335 16.15 -5.13 -8.85
CA THR A 335 15.75 -5.54 -7.49
C THR A 335 16.97 -5.59 -6.58
N ARG A 336 18.04 -6.23 -7.05
CA ARG A 336 19.34 -6.23 -6.36
C ARG A 336 19.79 -4.80 -6.04
N ARG A 337 19.77 -3.90 -7.04
CA ARG A 337 20.19 -2.50 -6.87
C ARG A 337 19.34 -1.74 -5.84
N VAL A 338 18.02 -1.95 -5.84
CA VAL A 338 17.10 -1.31 -4.87
C VAL A 338 17.51 -1.67 -3.44
N PHE A 339 17.70 -2.96 -3.16
CA PHE A 339 18.05 -3.40 -1.81
C PHE A 339 19.50 -3.09 -1.42
N GLU A 340 20.45 -3.17 -2.35
CA GLU A 340 21.84 -2.74 -2.10
C GLU A 340 21.91 -1.24 -1.77
N ALA A 341 21.09 -0.41 -2.42
CA ALA A 341 21.01 1.03 -2.16
C ALA A 341 20.34 1.34 -0.81
N LEU A 342 19.31 0.57 -0.42
CA LEU A 342 18.67 0.68 0.88
C LEU A 342 19.63 0.29 2.01
N GLY A 343 20.43 -0.75 1.81
CA GLY A 343 21.48 -1.18 2.75
C GLY A 343 20.96 -1.74 4.08
N ALA A 344 19.66 -2.06 4.18
CA ALA A 344 19.04 -2.56 5.40
C ALA A 344 19.28 -4.06 5.64
N TRP A 345 19.41 -4.85 4.57
CA TRP A 345 19.56 -6.30 4.65
C TRP A 345 20.73 -6.81 3.78
N PRO A 346 21.29 -7.99 4.11
CA PRO A 346 22.21 -8.67 3.21
C PRO A 346 21.49 -9.01 1.89
N VAL A 347 22.16 -8.77 0.77
CA VAL A 347 21.67 -9.14 -0.57
C VAL A 347 22.51 -10.28 -1.11
N VAL A 348 21.83 -11.39 -1.46
CA VAL A 348 22.41 -12.55 -2.13
C VAL A 348 21.93 -12.55 -3.57
N TRP A 349 22.85 -12.19 -4.47
CA TRP A 349 22.67 -12.32 -5.91
C TRP A 349 23.16 -13.70 -6.35
N ASP A 350 22.31 -14.42 -7.06
CA ASP A 350 22.72 -15.55 -7.90
C ASP A 350 22.53 -15.17 -9.36
N GLY A 351 23.60 -15.25 -10.16
CA GLY A 351 23.55 -14.99 -11.61
C GLY A 351 23.64 -16.27 -12.43
N ASN A 352 23.46 -17.45 -11.82
CA ASN A 352 23.61 -18.71 -12.53
C ASN A 352 22.31 -19.11 -13.23
N GLU A 353 22.39 -19.97 -14.24
CA GLU A 353 21.17 -20.52 -14.86
C GLU A 353 20.43 -21.51 -13.94
N ALA A 354 21.12 -22.08 -12.96
CA ALA A 354 20.47 -22.95 -11.97
C ALA A 354 19.78 -22.09 -10.91
N GLU A 355 18.55 -22.44 -10.58
CA GLU A 355 17.77 -21.74 -9.55
C GLU A 355 18.29 -22.05 -8.13
N PHE A 356 17.96 -21.19 -7.17
CA PHE A 356 18.15 -21.48 -5.75
C PHE A 356 17.58 -22.86 -5.38
N GLY A 357 18.37 -23.65 -4.66
CA GLY A 357 18.09 -25.06 -4.39
C GLY A 357 18.85 -26.04 -5.31
N ALA A 358 19.48 -25.55 -6.38
CA ALA A 358 20.28 -26.36 -7.29
C ALA A 358 21.68 -25.75 -7.55
N ALA A 359 22.73 -26.56 -7.45
CA ALA A 359 24.09 -26.09 -7.73
C ALA A 359 24.26 -25.70 -9.22
N PRO A 360 25.02 -24.64 -9.55
CA PRO A 360 25.91 -23.88 -8.68
C PRO A 360 25.26 -22.80 -7.80
N ALA A 361 23.96 -22.51 -7.95
CA ALA A 361 23.28 -21.59 -7.07
C ALA A 361 23.24 -22.09 -5.62
N PRO A 362 23.05 -21.20 -4.64
CA PRO A 362 22.95 -21.61 -3.24
C PRO A 362 21.84 -22.65 -3.03
N LEU A 363 22.18 -23.73 -2.33
CA LEU A 363 21.25 -24.84 -2.07
C LEU A 363 20.19 -24.51 -1.01
N THR A 364 20.43 -23.46 -0.23
CA THR A 364 19.55 -23.04 0.88
C THR A 364 19.54 -21.53 0.99
N CYS A 365 18.37 -20.99 1.26
CA CYS A 365 18.06 -19.58 1.46
C CYS A 365 17.42 -19.39 2.85
N PRO A 366 18.21 -19.44 3.94
CA PRO A 366 17.69 -19.18 5.28
C PRO A 366 17.23 -17.73 5.43
N ASP A 367 16.22 -17.54 6.29
CA ASP A 367 15.68 -16.23 6.69
C ASP A 367 15.34 -15.31 5.51
N ALA A 368 14.77 -15.86 4.44
CA ALA A 368 14.41 -15.12 3.24
C ALA A 368 13.28 -14.13 3.55
N LEU A 369 13.58 -12.83 3.45
CA LEU A 369 12.63 -11.74 3.67
C LEU A 369 12.12 -11.16 2.35
N PHE A 370 12.98 -11.00 1.36
CA PHE A 370 12.56 -10.61 0.02
C PHE A 370 13.15 -11.53 -1.02
N TYR A 371 12.34 -11.89 -2.01
CA TYR A 371 12.79 -12.78 -3.07
C TYR A 371 12.28 -12.37 -4.45
N ALA A 372 13.20 -12.27 -5.41
CA ALA A 372 12.90 -12.14 -6.82
C ALA A 372 13.46 -13.35 -7.56
N GLY A 373 12.56 -14.19 -8.06
CA GLY A 373 12.87 -15.43 -8.74
C GLY A 373 12.77 -15.33 -10.25
N TRP A 374 13.65 -16.05 -10.95
CA TRP A 374 13.54 -16.26 -12.38
C TRP A 374 12.45 -17.30 -12.72
N TYR A 375 12.70 -18.12 -13.74
CA TYR A 375 11.72 -19.01 -14.33
C TYR A 375 11.82 -20.43 -13.78
N SER A 376 10.79 -20.88 -13.05
CA SER A 376 10.62 -22.26 -12.58
C SER A 376 9.22 -22.77 -12.88
N TYR A 377 9.02 -23.34 -14.08
CA TYR A 377 7.67 -23.70 -14.54
C TYR A 377 6.96 -24.67 -13.60
N TYR A 378 5.86 -24.22 -12.99
CA TYR A 378 4.99 -25.05 -12.15
C TYR A 378 5.79 -25.84 -11.09
N ASN A 379 6.79 -25.18 -10.51
CA ASN A 379 7.72 -25.81 -9.60
C ASN A 379 8.05 -24.87 -8.43
N TYR A 380 8.34 -25.47 -7.28
CA TYR A 380 8.86 -24.78 -6.10
C TYR A 380 10.09 -25.52 -5.61
N ASN A 381 11.25 -24.84 -5.64
CA ASN A 381 12.46 -25.39 -5.04
C ASN A 381 12.42 -25.16 -3.54
N ASP A 382 12.52 -26.26 -2.79
CA ASP A 382 12.49 -26.25 -1.32
C ASP A 382 13.84 -25.79 -0.74
N ALA A 383 14.24 -24.57 -1.06
CA ALA A 383 15.47 -23.93 -0.63
C ALA A 383 15.24 -22.96 0.54
N PHE A 384 14.03 -22.46 0.72
CA PHE A 384 13.75 -21.27 1.53
C PHE A 384 13.29 -21.60 2.94
N THR A 385 13.78 -20.84 3.91
CA THR A 385 13.09 -20.61 5.18
C THR A 385 12.61 -19.18 5.19
N TRP A 386 11.29 -18.96 5.15
CA TRP A 386 10.72 -17.62 5.05
C TRP A 386 10.77 -16.89 6.39
N ALA A 387 11.31 -15.66 6.37
CA ALA A 387 11.22 -14.75 7.51
C ALA A 387 9.78 -14.22 7.65
N PRO A 388 9.33 -13.85 8.87
CA PRO A 388 8.09 -13.10 9.04
C PRO A 388 8.10 -11.85 8.17
N GLY A 389 7.01 -11.60 7.44
CA GLY A 389 6.91 -10.46 6.53
C GLY A 389 7.45 -10.71 5.12
N ALA A 390 7.85 -11.93 4.81
CA ALA A 390 8.47 -12.23 3.53
C ALA A 390 7.57 -11.95 2.33
N VAL A 391 8.13 -11.30 1.31
CA VAL A 391 7.47 -11.05 0.02
C VAL A 391 8.33 -11.55 -1.13
N GLY A 392 7.76 -12.33 -2.04
CA GLY A 392 8.49 -12.75 -3.23
C GLY A 392 7.67 -13.47 -4.29
N GLY A 393 8.27 -13.68 -5.45
CA GLY A 393 7.62 -14.26 -6.63
C GLY A 393 8.61 -14.95 -7.57
N HIS A 394 8.07 -15.73 -8.52
CA HIS A 394 8.81 -16.27 -9.66
C HIS A 394 8.32 -15.66 -10.96
N LEU A 395 9.25 -15.36 -11.86
CA LEU A 395 8.98 -15.05 -13.26
C LEU A 395 8.57 -16.34 -13.99
N ASP A 396 7.43 -16.91 -13.60
CA ASP A 396 6.89 -18.19 -14.11
C ASP A 396 5.44 -18.03 -14.58
N SER A 397 5.20 -18.52 -15.80
CA SER A 397 3.94 -18.59 -16.49
C SER A 397 2.81 -19.33 -15.78
N CYS A 398 3.12 -20.21 -14.83
CA CYS A 398 2.14 -21.02 -14.11
C CYS A 398 2.34 -20.97 -12.59
N SER A 399 2.99 -19.91 -12.10
CA SER A 399 3.33 -19.72 -10.68
C SER A 399 2.12 -19.68 -9.75
N ALA A 400 0.93 -19.40 -10.27
CA ALA A 400 -0.35 -19.45 -9.54
C ALA A 400 -1.44 -20.21 -10.33
N CYS A 401 -1.07 -21.13 -11.21
CA CYS A 401 -2.03 -22.00 -11.92
C CYS A 401 -2.84 -22.91 -10.98
N ASP A 402 -2.32 -23.24 -9.81
CA ASP A 402 -3.04 -23.93 -8.77
C ASP A 402 -2.53 -23.43 -7.42
N LEU A 403 -3.36 -22.70 -6.68
CA LEU A 403 -3.06 -22.22 -5.33
C LEU A 403 -3.16 -23.31 -4.26
N ARG A 404 -3.58 -24.53 -4.62
CA ARG A 404 -3.70 -25.66 -3.70
C ARG A 404 -2.43 -26.50 -3.62
N SER A 405 -1.71 -26.69 -4.73
CA SER A 405 -0.47 -27.47 -4.74
C SER A 405 0.44 -27.25 -5.94
N GLY A 406 1.72 -27.60 -5.77
CA GLY A 406 2.69 -27.81 -6.85
C GLY A 406 3.29 -26.54 -7.45
N THR A 407 2.52 -25.45 -7.52
CA THR A 407 3.01 -24.15 -8.02
C THR A 407 3.89 -23.43 -7.01
N TRP A 408 4.66 -22.46 -7.49
CA TRP A 408 5.39 -21.50 -6.66
C TRP A 408 4.51 -20.93 -5.55
N SER A 409 3.40 -20.29 -5.90
CA SER A 409 2.58 -19.57 -4.92
C SER A 409 1.98 -20.54 -3.90
N ALA A 410 1.47 -21.70 -4.31
CA ALA A 410 0.90 -22.68 -3.38
C ALA A 410 1.93 -23.20 -2.38
N GLU A 411 3.11 -23.59 -2.85
CA GLU A 411 4.12 -24.21 -2.01
C GLU A 411 4.88 -23.19 -1.15
N ALA A 412 5.05 -21.95 -1.62
CA ALA A 412 5.60 -20.85 -0.84
C ALA A 412 4.67 -20.46 0.34
N LEU A 413 3.36 -20.38 0.09
CA LEU A 413 2.34 -20.10 1.10
C LEU A 413 2.30 -21.19 2.19
N LYS A 414 2.36 -22.46 1.78
CA LYS A 414 2.47 -23.60 2.72
C LYS A 414 3.71 -23.50 3.60
N ARG A 415 4.79 -22.89 3.11
CA ARG A 415 6.09 -22.83 3.79
C ARG A 415 6.33 -21.58 4.61
N GLY A 416 5.42 -20.61 4.63
CA GLY A 416 5.59 -19.45 5.49
C GLY A 416 5.71 -18.10 4.81
N ILE A 417 5.67 -18.01 3.48
CA ILE A 417 5.75 -16.69 2.84
C ILE A 417 4.53 -15.84 3.24
N THR A 418 4.75 -14.56 3.57
CA THR A 418 3.70 -13.66 4.06
C THR A 418 2.87 -13.10 2.90
N ALA A 419 3.52 -12.75 1.80
CA ALA A 419 2.85 -12.37 0.56
C ALA A 419 3.61 -12.89 -0.66
N THR A 420 2.87 -13.21 -1.72
CA THR A 420 3.42 -13.65 -3.00
C THR A 420 2.50 -13.26 -4.15
N PHE A 421 2.94 -13.52 -5.36
CA PHE A 421 2.15 -13.29 -6.56
C PHE A 421 2.52 -14.33 -7.61
N GLY A 422 1.61 -14.57 -8.53
CA GLY A 422 1.88 -15.47 -9.63
C GLY A 422 0.87 -15.35 -10.76
N ALA A 423 1.23 -15.96 -11.89
CA ALA A 423 0.40 -15.99 -13.07
C ALA A 423 -0.48 -17.24 -13.08
N VAL A 424 -1.78 -17.06 -13.36
CA VAL A 424 -2.74 -18.18 -13.45
C VAL A 424 -2.64 -18.95 -14.78
N ASN A 425 -1.91 -18.38 -15.74
CA ASN A 425 -1.62 -18.88 -17.08
C ASN A 425 -0.54 -17.98 -17.72
N GLU A 426 -0.08 -18.28 -18.93
CA GLU A 426 1.02 -17.58 -19.62
C GLU A 426 0.86 -16.03 -19.64
N PRO A 427 1.69 -15.29 -18.89
CA PRO A 427 1.64 -13.84 -18.79
C PRO A 427 2.51 -13.16 -19.85
N TYR A 428 3.46 -13.88 -20.46
CA TYR A 428 4.70 -13.33 -21.01
C TYR A 428 5.51 -12.56 -19.95
N VAL A 429 6.77 -12.23 -20.25
CA VAL A 429 7.59 -11.42 -19.31
C VAL A 429 6.92 -10.07 -19.03
N ALA A 430 6.28 -9.48 -20.05
CA ALA A 430 5.55 -8.22 -19.96
C ALA A 430 4.37 -8.22 -18.97
N GLY A 431 3.77 -9.38 -18.71
CA GLY A 431 2.61 -9.49 -17.83
C GLY A 431 2.96 -9.63 -16.35
N MET A 432 4.23 -9.89 -16.02
CA MET A 432 4.70 -9.98 -14.64
C MET A 432 4.82 -8.57 -14.03
N PRO A 433 4.68 -8.42 -12.70
CA PRO A 433 5.03 -7.17 -12.04
C PRO A 433 6.52 -6.89 -12.21
N GLU A 434 6.89 -5.61 -12.21
CA GLU A 434 8.27 -5.20 -12.10
C GLU A 434 8.70 -5.30 -10.61
N TYR A 435 9.51 -6.30 -10.26
CA TYR A 435 9.80 -6.69 -8.87
C TYR A 435 10.56 -5.58 -8.16
N ASP A 436 11.54 -5.00 -8.83
CA ASP A 436 12.29 -3.84 -8.37
C ASP A 436 11.38 -2.65 -8.02
N GLN A 437 10.40 -2.35 -8.85
CA GLN A 437 9.40 -1.31 -8.59
C GLN A 437 8.44 -1.71 -7.46
N LEU A 438 8.02 -2.97 -7.40
CA LEU A 438 7.18 -3.49 -6.30
C LEU A 438 7.89 -3.32 -4.97
N PHE A 439 9.14 -3.78 -4.87
CA PHE A 439 9.95 -3.67 -3.66
C PHE A 439 10.30 -2.22 -3.35
N TYR A 440 10.64 -1.40 -4.36
CA TYR A 440 10.84 0.03 -4.16
C TYR A 440 9.59 0.70 -3.58
N ALA A 441 8.40 0.44 -4.14
CA ALA A 441 7.15 0.99 -3.64
C ALA A 441 6.88 0.59 -2.19
N LEU A 442 7.11 -0.67 -1.81
CA LEU A 442 7.02 -1.11 -0.41
C LEU A 442 7.94 -0.30 0.49
N THR A 443 9.21 -0.08 0.10
CA THR A 443 10.16 0.74 0.88
C THR A 443 9.77 2.22 0.98
N GLN A 444 8.87 2.70 0.11
CA GLN A 444 8.28 4.04 0.18
C GLN A 444 7.00 4.09 1.04
N GLY A 445 6.68 2.99 1.74
CA GLY A 445 5.49 2.88 2.57
C GLY A 445 4.19 2.65 1.78
N ALA A 446 4.28 2.11 0.57
CA ALA A 446 3.10 1.56 -0.10
C ALA A 446 2.63 0.30 0.65
N THR A 447 1.32 0.09 0.67
CA THR A 447 0.74 -1.21 1.02
C THR A 447 1.08 -2.25 -0.05
N PHE A 448 0.97 -3.55 0.29
CA PHE A 448 1.18 -4.63 -0.68
C PHE A 448 0.28 -4.50 -1.91
N ALA A 449 -0.99 -4.12 -1.72
CA ALA A 449 -1.91 -3.90 -2.82
C ALA A 449 -1.49 -2.72 -3.73
N GLU A 450 -1.08 -1.59 -3.15
CA GLU A 450 -0.59 -0.46 -3.93
C GLU A 450 0.68 -0.83 -4.71
N ALA A 451 1.66 -1.47 -4.05
CA ALA A 451 2.92 -1.89 -4.67
C ALA A 451 2.70 -2.89 -5.82
N ALA A 452 1.82 -3.86 -5.64
CA ALA A 452 1.44 -4.84 -6.64
C ALA A 452 0.93 -4.20 -7.94
N TYR A 453 -0.05 -3.30 -7.83
CA TYR A 453 -0.67 -2.70 -9.01
C TYR A 453 0.12 -1.52 -9.58
N GLN A 454 0.93 -0.83 -8.78
CA GLN A 454 1.80 0.24 -9.29
C GLN A 454 3.03 -0.30 -10.03
N SER A 455 3.40 -1.56 -9.83
CA SER A 455 4.51 -2.23 -10.52
C SER A 455 4.09 -3.10 -11.71
N THR A 456 2.80 -3.31 -11.95
CA THR A 456 2.33 -4.22 -13.01
C THR A 456 1.87 -3.45 -14.24
N VAL A 457 2.51 -3.64 -15.39
CA VAL A 457 2.20 -2.89 -16.62
C VAL A 457 0.88 -3.33 -17.26
N VAL A 458 0.59 -4.64 -17.24
CA VAL A 458 -0.55 -5.22 -17.97
C VAL A 458 -1.73 -5.49 -17.02
N GLY A 459 -2.88 -4.88 -17.32
CA GLY A 459 -4.14 -5.07 -16.61
C GLY A 459 -5.09 -6.07 -17.30
N GLY A 460 -6.02 -6.65 -16.54
CA GLY A 460 -7.01 -7.59 -17.06
C GLY A 460 -6.41 -8.91 -17.56
N TRP A 461 -5.23 -9.27 -17.05
CA TRP A 461 -4.43 -10.38 -17.54
C TRP A 461 -4.20 -11.45 -16.46
N MET A 462 -3.00 -12.01 -16.34
CA MET A 462 -2.78 -13.29 -15.65
C MET A 462 -2.46 -13.19 -14.15
N MET A 463 -2.15 -11.99 -13.64
CA MET A 463 -1.60 -11.87 -12.29
C MET A 463 -2.66 -12.00 -11.20
N VAL A 464 -2.33 -12.81 -10.19
CA VAL A 464 -2.99 -12.81 -8.88
C VAL A 464 -1.97 -12.41 -7.82
N PHE A 465 -2.40 -11.59 -6.87
CA PHE A 465 -1.61 -11.15 -5.73
C PHE A 465 -2.20 -11.77 -4.46
N ILE A 466 -1.41 -12.59 -3.76
CA ILE A 466 -1.84 -13.34 -2.57
C ILE A 466 -1.10 -12.77 -1.37
N GLY A 467 -1.84 -12.13 -0.48
CA GLY A 467 -1.30 -11.37 0.63
C GLY A 467 -2.33 -10.38 1.14
N ASP A 468 -2.20 -10.02 2.41
CA ASP A 468 -3.01 -8.98 3.02
C ASP A 468 -2.84 -7.65 2.25
N PRO A 469 -3.93 -7.06 1.72
CA PRO A 469 -3.86 -5.83 0.95
C PRO A 469 -3.26 -4.66 1.71
N LEU A 470 -3.44 -4.65 3.04
CA LEU A 470 -3.02 -3.60 3.94
C LEU A 470 -1.62 -3.82 4.51
N TYR A 471 -0.96 -4.94 4.17
CA TYR A 471 0.40 -5.19 4.63
C TYR A 471 1.33 -4.04 4.25
N GLN A 472 1.83 -3.34 5.25
CA GLN A 472 2.67 -2.16 5.08
C GLN A 472 3.86 -2.22 6.06
N PRO A 473 4.98 -2.86 5.68
CA PRO A 473 6.13 -3.03 6.57
C PRO A 473 6.99 -1.78 6.74
N PHE A 474 6.73 -0.71 6.00
CA PHE A 474 7.46 0.54 6.08
C PHE A 474 6.53 1.72 6.29
N ASP A 475 6.93 2.65 7.15
CA ASP A 475 6.23 3.92 7.30
C ASP A 475 6.35 4.74 6.02
N ARG A 476 5.28 5.46 5.67
CA ARG A 476 5.35 6.44 4.59
C ARG A 476 6.30 7.57 5.00
N PRO A 477 7.26 7.96 4.16
CA PRO A 477 8.08 9.13 4.41
C PRO A 477 7.18 10.34 4.68
N THR A 478 7.40 11.04 5.80
CA THR A 478 6.75 12.33 6.02
C THR A 478 7.17 13.31 4.91
N PRO A 479 6.23 14.03 4.27
CA PRO A 479 6.52 15.00 3.21
C PRO A 479 7.56 16.06 3.57
#